data_AF-A0AAV6BDY7-F1
#
_entry.id   AF-A0AAV6BDY7-F1
#
_cell.length_a   1.000
_cell.length_b   1.000
_cell.length_c   1.000
_cell.angle_alpha   90.00
_cell.angle_beta   90.00
_cell.angle_gamma   90.00
#
_symmetry.space_group_name_H-M   'P 1'
#
loop_
_entity.id
_entity.type
_entity.pdbx_description
1 polymer ?
#
loop_
_entity_poly.entity_id
_entity_poly.type
_entity_poly.pdbx_seq_one_letter_code
_entity_poly.pdbx_strand_id
1 'polypeptide(L)'
;GQYGKFYAAFAGTDWYRKQVQENESIARKLGYAKVSEMKKAVARAIKAYVAAGGFLFAMCSATDTFDIALAAEGLDIVGPEYDGDPPDPYAQQKLDFSKCLAFQNFELEQSPLVYEYSNIDTSAKDMVRGQRNDYFTLFDFSAKQDPVPSMLVQDHVANVPGFMGQTTGFEKKLLKPAITVLAEVPGADEAKYIHGHFGKGTFTFYGGHDPEDYQHAVGDPPTDLSLHKNSPGYRLILNNVLFPAAEKKEKKT
;
A
#
# COMPACT_ATOMS: atom_id res chain seq x y z
N GLY A 1 1.01 -12.90 -3.40
CA GLY A 1 0.64 -14.33 -3.51
C GLY A 1 0.27 -14.97 -2.18
N GLN A 2 0.51 -14.31 -1.04
CA GLN A 2 0.42 -14.91 0.30
C GLN A 2 -0.96 -14.76 0.97
N TYR A 3 -2.04 -14.55 0.18
CA TYR A 3 -3.42 -14.44 0.67
C TYR A 3 -3.61 -13.53 1.89
N GLY A 4 -3.06 -12.31 1.82
CA GLY A 4 -3.15 -11.32 2.91
C GLY A 4 -2.33 -11.65 4.15
N LYS A 5 -1.42 -12.64 4.09
CA LYS A 5 -0.62 -13.15 5.23
C LYS A 5 -1.48 -13.53 6.46
N PHE A 6 -2.73 -13.91 6.23
CA PHE A 6 -3.67 -14.32 7.27
C PHE A 6 -3.45 -15.75 7.78
N TYR A 7 -2.43 -16.46 7.32
CA TYR A 7 -2.20 -17.87 7.61
C TYR A 7 -2.10 -18.14 9.12
N ALA A 8 -1.25 -17.40 9.84
CA ALA A 8 -0.98 -17.62 11.26
C ALA A 8 -2.25 -17.63 12.14
N ALA A 9 -3.13 -16.66 11.90
CA ALA A 9 -4.33 -16.45 12.70
C ALA A 9 -5.56 -17.19 12.15
N PHE A 10 -5.63 -17.42 10.84
CA PHE A 10 -6.88 -17.76 10.18
C PHE A 10 -6.83 -18.97 9.22
N ALA A 11 -5.71 -19.69 9.10
CA ALA A 11 -5.61 -20.88 8.25
C ALA A 11 -6.69 -21.95 8.54
N GLY A 12 -7.16 -22.02 9.80
CA GLY A 12 -8.22 -22.93 10.22
C GLY A 12 -9.64 -22.50 9.85
N THR A 13 -9.85 -21.26 9.40
CA THR A 13 -11.18 -20.68 9.19
C THR A 13 -11.72 -20.96 7.78
N ASP A 14 -13.05 -21.07 7.67
CA ASP A 14 -13.71 -21.37 6.39
C ASP A 14 -13.58 -20.23 5.38
N TRP A 15 -13.67 -18.98 5.84
CA TRP A 15 -13.55 -17.82 4.96
C TRP A 15 -12.15 -17.72 4.33
N TYR A 16 -11.10 -18.04 5.09
CA TYR A 16 -9.73 -18.01 4.59
C TYR A 16 -9.52 -19.12 3.55
N ARG A 17 -9.93 -20.36 3.87
CA ARG A 17 -9.85 -21.48 2.92
C ARG A 17 -10.61 -21.19 1.63
N LYS A 18 -11.78 -20.56 1.73
CA LYS A 18 -12.55 -20.12 0.55
C LYS A 18 -11.80 -19.06 -0.25
N GLN A 19 -11.21 -18.06 0.40
CA GLN A 19 -10.40 -17.04 -0.27
C GLN A 19 -9.20 -17.66 -1.02
N VAL A 20 -8.52 -18.64 -0.42
CA VAL A 20 -7.42 -19.38 -1.07
C VAL A 20 -7.94 -20.09 -2.32
N GLN A 21 -8.98 -20.90 -2.19
CA GLN A 21 -9.58 -21.65 -3.30
C GLN A 21 -10.06 -20.74 -4.44
N GLU A 22 -10.66 -19.60 -4.12
CA GLU A 22 -11.10 -18.61 -5.10
C GLU A 22 -9.92 -18.02 -5.87
N ASN A 23 -8.86 -17.62 -5.18
CA ASN A 23 -7.66 -17.08 -5.85
C ASN A 23 -6.96 -18.13 -6.72
N GLU A 24 -6.86 -19.38 -6.26
CA GLU A 24 -6.32 -20.50 -7.06
C GLU A 24 -7.18 -20.82 -8.29
N SER A 25 -8.51 -20.75 -8.14
CA SER A 25 -9.45 -20.92 -9.25
C SER A 25 -9.28 -19.82 -10.29
N ILE A 26 -9.18 -18.56 -9.86
CA ILE A 26 -8.94 -17.41 -10.74
C ILE A 26 -7.59 -17.55 -11.45
N ALA A 27 -6.53 -17.91 -10.74
CA ALA A 27 -5.20 -18.12 -11.32
C ALA A 27 -5.24 -19.18 -12.44
N ARG A 28 -5.84 -20.34 -12.17
CA ARG A 28 -6.01 -21.41 -13.17
C ARG A 28 -6.84 -20.97 -14.36
N LYS A 29 -7.95 -20.26 -14.12
CA LYS A 29 -8.82 -19.73 -15.19
C LYS A 29 -8.09 -18.75 -16.11
N LEU A 30 -7.14 -17.98 -15.57
CA LEU A 30 -6.31 -17.04 -16.31
C LEU A 30 -5.02 -17.69 -16.89
N GLY A 31 -4.84 -19.00 -16.72
CA GLY A 31 -3.70 -19.75 -17.27
C GLY A 31 -2.41 -19.69 -16.43
N TYR A 32 -2.48 -19.23 -15.19
CA TYR A 32 -1.34 -19.22 -14.27
C TYR A 32 -1.30 -20.51 -13.43
N ALA A 33 -0.11 -21.07 -13.27
CA ALA A 33 0.11 -22.22 -12.40
C ALA A 33 0.02 -21.87 -10.90
N LYS A 34 0.46 -20.66 -10.53
CA LYS A 34 0.46 -20.16 -9.15
C LYS A 34 -0.23 -18.81 -9.02
N VAL A 35 -0.84 -18.56 -7.86
CA VAL A 35 -1.40 -17.24 -7.50
C VAL A 35 -0.30 -16.19 -7.39
N SER A 36 0.88 -16.56 -6.90
CA SER A 36 2.06 -15.70 -6.83
C SER A 36 2.45 -15.15 -8.22
N GLU A 37 2.50 -16.01 -9.24
CA GLU A 37 2.76 -15.60 -10.64
C GLU A 37 1.66 -14.71 -11.22
N MET A 38 0.39 -15.05 -10.98
CA MET A 38 -0.74 -14.20 -11.38
C MET A 38 -0.63 -12.80 -10.77
N LYS A 39 -0.33 -12.69 -9.47
CA LYS A 39 -0.23 -11.39 -8.79
C LYS A 39 0.98 -10.57 -9.26
N LYS A 40 2.12 -11.20 -9.59
CA LYS A 40 3.24 -10.52 -10.26
C LYS A 40 2.82 -9.97 -11.63
N ALA A 41 2.05 -10.74 -12.41
CA ALA A 41 1.53 -10.25 -13.69
C ALA A 41 0.58 -9.04 -13.51
N VAL A 42 -0.29 -9.07 -12.51
CA VAL A 42 -1.15 -7.92 -12.16
C VAL A 42 -0.31 -6.71 -11.78
N ALA A 43 0.73 -6.87 -10.95
CA ALA A 43 1.61 -5.78 -10.55
C ALA A 43 2.28 -5.11 -11.77
N ARG A 44 2.78 -5.92 -12.72
CA ARG A 44 3.33 -5.42 -13.99
C ARG A 44 2.31 -4.67 -14.83
N ALA A 45 1.08 -5.19 -14.93
CA ALA A 45 0.01 -4.55 -15.70
C ALA A 45 -0.36 -3.17 -15.12
N ILE A 46 -0.48 -3.06 -13.80
CA ILE A 46 -0.73 -1.78 -13.12
C ILE A 46 0.45 -0.82 -13.32
N LYS A 47 1.70 -1.30 -13.18
CA LYS A 47 2.89 -0.47 -13.43
C LYS A 47 2.90 0.06 -14.87
N ALA A 48 2.55 -0.77 -15.85
CA ALA A 48 2.43 -0.36 -17.25
C ALA A 48 1.31 0.67 -17.47
N TYR A 49 0.17 0.50 -16.78
CA TYR A 49 -0.92 1.48 -16.80
C TYR A 49 -0.46 2.85 -16.27
N VAL A 50 0.24 2.89 -15.12
CA VAL A 50 0.82 4.13 -14.58
C VAL A 50 1.81 4.73 -15.57
N ALA A 51 2.71 3.91 -16.13
CA ALA A 51 3.71 4.37 -17.12
C ALA A 51 3.07 5.04 -18.35
N ALA A 52 1.90 4.55 -18.77
CA ALA A 52 1.15 5.06 -19.91
C ALA A 52 0.38 6.37 -19.64
N GLY A 53 0.40 6.88 -18.40
CA GLY A 53 -0.32 8.10 -18.01
C GLY A 53 -1.45 7.86 -17.00
N GLY A 54 -1.63 6.61 -16.55
CA GLY A 54 -2.61 6.28 -15.52
C GLY A 54 -2.25 6.82 -14.14
N PHE A 55 -3.27 6.94 -13.30
CA PHE A 55 -3.13 7.26 -11.88
C PHE A 55 -3.40 6.02 -11.02
N LEU A 56 -2.49 5.70 -10.10
CA LEU A 56 -2.65 4.63 -9.11
C LEU A 56 -2.76 5.24 -7.71
N PHE A 57 -3.86 4.94 -7.01
CA PHE A 57 -3.96 5.12 -5.57
C PHE A 57 -4.00 3.76 -4.88
N ALA A 58 -3.13 3.54 -3.90
CA ALA A 58 -3.05 2.29 -3.15
C ALA A 58 -2.96 2.54 -1.64
N MET A 59 -3.58 1.65 -0.87
CA MET A 59 -3.63 1.68 0.58
C MET A 59 -3.51 0.27 1.16
N CYS A 60 -3.38 0.17 2.49
CA CYS A 60 -3.27 -1.09 3.21
C CYS A 60 -2.13 -1.95 2.61
N SER A 61 -2.29 -3.25 2.41
CA SER A 61 -1.23 -4.09 1.84
C SER A 61 -0.90 -3.82 0.37
N ALA A 62 -1.72 -3.06 -0.36
CA ALA A 62 -1.45 -2.82 -1.78
C ALA A 62 -0.23 -1.90 -2.01
N THR A 63 0.28 -1.22 -0.98
CA THR A 63 1.42 -0.30 -1.12
C THR A 63 2.76 -1.04 -1.18
N ASP A 64 3.07 -1.88 -0.19
CA ASP A 64 4.35 -2.60 -0.09
C ASP A 64 4.37 -3.84 -0.99
N THR A 65 3.29 -4.64 -1.00
CA THR A 65 3.22 -5.88 -1.78
C THR A 65 3.31 -5.64 -3.28
N PHE A 66 2.94 -4.44 -3.73
CA PHE A 66 3.07 -4.04 -5.12
C PHE A 66 4.53 -3.95 -5.55
N ASP A 67 5.34 -3.19 -4.80
CA ASP A 67 6.77 -3.05 -5.08
C ASP A 67 7.54 -4.35 -4.80
N ILE A 68 7.16 -5.11 -3.78
CA ILE A 68 7.70 -6.45 -3.51
C ILE A 68 7.47 -7.37 -4.73
N ALA A 69 6.25 -7.40 -5.29
CA ALA A 69 5.94 -8.22 -6.46
C ALA A 69 6.71 -7.78 -7.71
N LEU A 70 6.97 -6.48 -7.87
CA LEU A 70 7.78 -5.95 -8.97
C LEU A 70 9.26 -6.30 -8.82
N ALA A 71 9.82 -6.17 -7.62
CA ALA A 71 11.20 -6.53 -7.34
C ALA A 71 11.47 -8.04 -7.49
N ALA A 72 10.47 -8.86 -7.16
CA ALA A 72 10.52 -10.33 -7.25
C ALA A 72 10.03 -10.88 -8.61
N GLU A 73 10.04 -10.07 -9.67
CA GLU A 73 9.65 -10.55 -10.99
C GLU A 73 10.55 -11.71 -11.46
N GLY A 74 9.95 -12.87 -11.73
CA GLY A 74 10.65 -14.08 -12.16
C GLY A 74 11.32 -14.86 -11.02
N LEU A 75 11.11 -14.46 -9.78
CA LEU A 75 11.71 -15.04 -8.58
C LEU A 75 10.63 -15.58 -7.65
N ASP A 76 10.77 -16.81 -7.14
CA ASP A 76 9.85 -17.30 -6.13
C ASP A 76 10.22 -16.77 -4.73
N ILE A 77 9.25 -16.14 -4.08
CA ILE A 77 9.38 -15.52 -2.75
C ILE A 77 8.28 -15.97 -1.80
N VAL A 78 7.42 -16.90 -2.24
CA VAL A 78 6.26 -17.34 -1.47
C VAL A 78 6.57 -18.68 -0.82
N GLY A 79 6.20 -18.80 0.46
CA GLY A 79 6.46 -19.98 1.28
C GLY A 79 5.53 -21.17 0.98
N PRO A 80 5.94 -22.39 1.34
CA PRO A 80 5.16 -23.61 1.10
C PRO A 80 3.79 -23.62 1.77
N GLU A 81 3.58 -22.81 2.81
CA GLU A 81 2.29 -22.61 3.47
C GLU A 81 1.23 -22.00 2.54
N TYR A 82 1.65 -21.36 1.45
CA TYR A 82 0.78 -20.64 0.53
C TYR A 82 0.63 -21.33 -0.82
N ASP A 83 1.72 -21.81 -1.44
CA ASP A 83 1.68 -22.44 -2.77
C ASP A 83 2.40 -23.79 -2.86
N GLY A 84 2.83 -24.36 -1.73
CA GLY A 84 3.18 -25.78 -1.60
C GLY A 84 4.63 -26.16 -1.91
N ASP A 85 5.48 -25.20 -2.29
CA ASP A 85 6.90 -25.43 -2.58
C ASP A 85 7.80 -24.37 -1.91
N PRO A 86 9.09 -24.67 -1.69
CA PRO A 86 9.98 -23.72 -1.02
C PRO A 86 10.30 -22.52 -1.93
N PRO A 87 10.40 -21.30 -1.37
CA PRO A 87 10.84 -20.13 -2.12
C PRO A 87 12.30 -20.26 -2.52
N ASP A 88 12.78 -19.37 -3.40
CA ASP A 88 14.20 -19.29 -3.75
C ASP A 88 15.02 -18.95 -2.47
N PRO A 89 15.99 -19.78 -2.07
CA PRO A 89 16.78 -19.55 -0.86
C PRO A 89 17.64 -18.28 -0.94
N TYR A 90 17.84 -17.74 -2.15
CA TYR A 90 18.55 -16.50 -2.41
C TYR A 90 17.61 -15.37 -2.87
N ALA A 91 16.32 -15.47 -2.54
CA ALA A 91 15.31 -14.51 -2.96
C ALA A 91 15.70 -13.06 -2.65
N GLN A 92 16.11 -12.80 -1.40
CA GLN A 92 16.46 -11.46 -0.93
C GLN A 92 17.58 -10.81 -1.77
N GLN A 93 18.61 -11.59 -2.11
CA GLN A 93 19.77 -11.09 -2.86
C GLN A 93 19.47 -10.89 -4.36
N LYS A 94 18.41 -11.51 -4.86
CA LYS A 94 18.00 -11.46 -6.28
C LYS A 94 16.93 -10.41 -6.57
N LEU A 95 16.41 -9.71 -5.55
CA LEU A 95 15.44 -8.65 -5.73
C LEU A 95 15.99 -7.52 -6.60
N ASP A 96 15.22 -7.10 -7.59
CA ASP A 96 15.56 -5.98 -8.46
C ASP A 96 14.75 -4.72 -8.08
N PHE A 97 15.31 -3.92 -7.16
CA PHE A 97 14.68 -2.69 -6.71
C PHE A 97 14.54 -1.63 -7.83
N SER A 98 15.25 -1.76 -8.96
CA SER A 98 15.05 -0.85 -10.11
C SER A 98 13.64 -0.97 -10.68
N LYS A 99 12.97 -2.11 -10.47
CA LYS A 99 11.59 -2.37 -10.91
C LYS A 99 10.53 -1.75 -10.00
N CYS A 100 10.85 -1.41 -8.75
CA CYS A 100 9.91 -0.79 -7.82
C CYS A 100 9.49 0.62 -8.25
N LEU A 101 8.34 1.10 -7.78
CA LEU A 101 7.92 2.49 -7.91
C LEU A 101 8.47 3.37 -6.79
N ALA A 102 8.24 2.97 -5.54
CA ALA A 102 8.43 3.80 -4.35
C ALA A 102 9.62 3.38 -3.49
N PHE A 103 9.84 2.08 -3.33
CA PHE A 103 10.75 1.55 -2.32
C PHE A 103 12.03 0.95 -2.91
N GLN A 104 13.07 0.89 -2.09
CA GLN A 104 14.37 0.31 -2.41
C GLN A 104 15.01 -0.30 -1.16
N ASN A 105 15.89 -1.29 -1.34
CA ASN A 105 16.70 -1.89 -0.29
C ASN A 105 15.90 -2.45 0.91
N PHE A 106 14.65 -2.85 0.68
CA PHE A 106 13.83 -3.49 1.71
C PHE A 106 14.20 -4.97 1.87
N GLU A 107 13.93 -5.49 3.05
CA GLU A 107 14.12 -6.89 3.43
C GLU A 107 12.76 -7.59 3.54
N LEU A 108 12.63 -8.74 2.91
CA LEU A 108 11.40 -9.56 2.94
C LEU A 108 11.21 -10.19 4.31
N GLU A 109 9.97 -10.22 4.77
CA GLU A 109 9.56 -11.02 5.92
C GLU A 109 9.00 -12.37 5.43
N GLN A 110 9.83 -13.40 5.53
CA GLN A 110 9.54 -14.73 4.98
C GLN A 110 8.65 -15.58 5.90
N SER A 111 8.59 -15.27 7.19
CA SER A 111 7.80 -16.04 8.13
C SER A 111 6.32 -15.93 7.81
N PRO A 112 5.60 -17.06 7.65
CA PRO A 112 4.14 -17.05 7.52
C PRO A 112 3.44 -16.73 8.85
N LEU A 113 4.20 -16.68 9.96
CA LEU A 113 3.72 -16.36 11.30
C LEU A 113 3.80 -14.87 11.63
N VAL A 114 4.48 -14.09 10.77
CA VAL A 114 4.58 -12.64 10.89
C VAL A 114 3.68 -12.00 9.83
N TYR A 115 2.91 -11.01 10.25
CA TYR A 115 1.85 -10.41 9.43
C TYR A 115 2.39 -9.50 8.33
N GLU A 116 3.46 -8.76 8.64
CA GLU A 116 4.14 -7.83 7.75
C GLU A 116 4.83 -8.56 6.59
N TYR A 117 4.94 -7.91 5.43
CA TYR A 117 5.56 -8.50 4.24
C TYR A 117 7.05 -8.17 4.11
N SER A 118 7.48 -7.07 4.73
CA SER A 118 8.84 -6.57 4.66
C SER A 118 9.10 -5.56 5.76
N ASN A 119 10.35 -5.15 5.92
CA ASN A 119 10.74 -4.04 6.79
C ASN A 119 10.33 -2.64 6.27
N ILE A 120 9.51 -2.53 5.22
CA ILE A 120 8.88 -1.26 4.81
C ILE A 120 7.86 -0.82 5.86
N ASP A 121 7.09 -1.76 6.38
CA ASP A 121 5.96 -1.47 7.25
C ASP A 121 6.40 -1.08 8.67
N THR A 122 5.78 -0.02 9.20
CA THR A 122 6.02 0.51 10.54
C THR A 122 4.99 0.05 11.57
N SER A 123 4.00 -0.78 11.20
CA SER A 123 2.92 -1.25 12.08
C SER A 123 3.37 -1.64 13.49
N ALA A 124 4.45 -2.41 13.63
CA ALA A 124 4.99 -2.80 14.94
C ALA A 124 5.44 -1.60 15.79
N LYS A 125 6.03 -0.57 15.17
CA LYS A 125 6.43 0.67 15.86
C LYS A 125 5.21 1.49 16.26
N ASP A 126 4.19 1.54 15.41
CA ASP A 126 2.92 2.24 15.68
C ASP A 126 2.17 1.60 16.85
N MET A 127 2.16 0.27 16.94
CA MET A 127 1.61 -0.45 18.08
C MET A 127 2.29 -0.10 19.41
N VAL A 128 3.63 0.05 19.40
CA VAL A 128 4.40 0.45 20.58
C VAL A 128 4.13 1.92 20.95
N ARG A 129 3.99 2.79 19.96
CA ARG A 129 3.65 4.22 20.15
C ARG A 129 2.26 4.38 20.78
N GLY A 130 1.33 3.54 20.36
CA GLY A 130 -0.04 3.47 20.83
C GLY A 130 -0.94 4.56 20.25
N GLN A 131 -2.23 4.24 20.08
CA GLN A 131 -3.24 5.07 19.41
C GLN A 131 -3.26 6.54 19.83
N ARG A 132 -3.13 6.83 21.14
CA ARG A 132 -3.19 8.20 21.66
C ARG A 132 -2.08 9.11 21.13
N ASN A 133 -0.96 8.52 20.73
CA ASN A 133 0.20 9.21 20.23
C ASN A 133 0.40 8.96 18.72
N ASP A 134 -0.55 8.28 18.06
CA ASP A 134 -0.47 8.00 16.64
C ASP A 134 -1.18 9.11 15.85
N TYR A 135 -0.39 9.95 15.20
CA TYR A 135 -0.83 11.00 14.30
C TYR A 135 0.26 11.31 13.30
N PHE A 136 -0.13 11.82 12.14
CA PHE A 136 0.78 12.25 11.10
C PHE A 136 0.46 13.69 10.68
N THR A 137 1.48 14.41 10.24
CA THR A 137 1.40 15.81 9.83
C THR A 137 1.52 15.91 8.32
N LEU A 138 0.63 16.70 7.72
CA LEU A 138 0.63 17.01 6.29
C LEU A 138 1.71 18.05 5.98
N PHE A 139 2.42 17.86 4.87
CA PHE A 139 3.35 18.86 4.37
C PHE A 139 2.61 19.98 3.64
N ASP A 140 3.07 21.22 3.82
CA ASP A 140 2.61 22.36 3.04
C ASP A 140 3.37 22.46 1.72
N PHE A 141 2.62 22.51 0.62
CA PHE A 141 3.15 22.64 -0.73
C PHE A 141 2.72 23.96 -1.38
N SER A 142 3.57 24.48 -2.26
CA SER A 142 3.24 25.69 -3.01
C SER A 142 2.24 25.35 -4.12
N ALA A 143 1.00 25.84 -4.02
CA ALA A 143 -0.02 25.62 -5.06
C ALA A 143 0.40 26.09 -6.47
N LYS A 144 1.40 26.98 -6.55
CA LYS A 144 1.98 27.45 -7.82
C LYS A 144 3.06 26.52 -8.38
N GLN A 145 3.90 25.94 -7.52
CA GLN A 145 5.03 25.11 -7.95
C GLN A 145 4.67 23.62 -7.96
N ASP A 146 3.89 23.19 -6.97
CA ASP A 146 3.54 21.80 -6.66
C ASP A 146 2.01 21.63 -6.60
N PRO A 147 1.29 21.88 -7.70
CA PRO A 147 -0.17 21.88 -7.67
C PRO A 147 -0.75 20.51 -7.28
N VAL A 148 -0.15 19.41 -7.72
CA VAL A 148 -0.64 18.05 -7.41
C VAL A 148 -0.47 17.72 -5.93
N PRO A 149 0.75 17.79 -5.33
CA PRO A 149 0.91 17.63 -3.88
C PRO A 149 -0.02 18.54 -3.07
N SER A 150 -0.12 19.83 -3.44
CA SER A 150 -0.98 20.80 -2.76
C SER A 150 -2.46 20.40 -2.75
N MET A 151 -2.95 19.81 -3.84
CA MET A 151 -4.32 19.28 -3.89
C MET A 151 -4.46 18.02 -3.04
N LEU A 152 -3.51 17.08 -3.15
CA LEU A 152 -3.56 15.79 -2.45
C LEU A 152 -3.61 15.95 -0.92
N VAL A 153 -2.85 16.90 -0.37
CA VAL A 153 -2.81 17.19 1.07
C VAL A 153 -3.87 18.18 1.55
N GLN A 154 -4.80 18.61 0.68
CA GLN A 154 -5.80 19.60 1.07
C GLN A 154 -6.74 19.02 2.13
N ASP A 155 -6.59 19.53 3.36
CA ASP A 155 -7.40 19.15 4.51
C ASP A 155 -7.74 20.37 5.39
N HIS A 156 -8.74 20.22 6.24
CA HIS A 156 -9.15 21.20 7.23
C HIS A 156 -8.34 21.12 8.54
N VAL A 157 -7.49 20.10 8.68
CA VAL A 157 -6.49 19.99 9.76
C VAL A 157 -5.11 19.66 9.18
N ALA A 158 -4.06 20.12 9.84
CA ALA A 158 -2.68 19.77 9.45
C ALA A 158 -2.19 18.46 10.10
N ASN A 159 -2.76 18.09 11.25
CA ASN A 159 -2.43 16.87 11.98
C ASN A 159 -3.64 15.95 11.96
N VAL A 160 -3.45 14.75 11.41
CA VAL A 160 -4.51 13.76 11.23
C VAL A 160 -4.25 12.58 12.17
N PRO A 161 -5.27 12.08 12.91
CA PRO A 161 -5.12 10.87 13.68
C PRO A 161 -4.63 9.71 12.82
N GLY A 162 -3.68 8.95 13.34
CA GLY A 162 -3.19 7.75 12.69
C GLY A 162 -4.24 6.64 12.73
N PHE A 163 -4.08 5.67 11.84
CA PHE A 163 -4.90 4.48 11.73
C PHE A 163 -4.08 3.36 11.11
N MET A 164 -4.37 2.13 11.51
CA MET A 164 -3.60 0.95 11.16
C MET A 164 -4.13 0.28 9.90
N GLY A 165 -3.32 -0.63 9.37
CA GLY A 165 -3.70 -1.53 8.29
C GLY A 165 -2.69 -2.67 8.18
N GLN A 166 -2.75 -3.45 7.12
CA GLN A 166 -1.70 -4.44 6.81
C GLN A 166 -0.34 -3.81 6.54
N THR A 167 -0.35 -2.55 6.08
CA THR A 167 0.82 -1.68 6.03
C THR A 167 0.36 -0.36 6.63
N THR A 168 0.87 -0.02 7.80
CA THR A 168 0.41 1.15 8.57
C THR A 168 1.16 2.41 8.15
N GLY A 169 2.45 2.31 7.88
CA GLY A 169 3.31 3.41 7.46
C GLY A 169 4.56 2.87 6.75
N PHE A 170 5.48 3.78 6.42
CA PHE A 170 6.65 3.46 5.60
C PHE A 170 7.95 3.95 6.23
N GLU A 171 8.95 3.07 6.36
CA GLU A 171 10.32 3.47 6.72
C GLU A 171 10.89 4.44 5.67
N LYS A 172 11.17 5.69 6.05
CA LYS A 172 11.61 6.73 5.11
C LYS A 172 12.94 6.40 4.44
N LYS A 173 13.87 5.77 5.17
CA LYS A 173 15.16 5.30 4.62
C LYS A 173 15.04 4.33 3.45
N LEU A 174 13.89 3.65 3.30
CA LEU A 174 13.61 2.70 2.22
C LEU A 174 12.90 3.35 1.04
N LEU A 175 12.52 4.62 1.12
CA LEU A 175 11.96 5.37 -0.01
C LEU A 175 13.06 5.65 -1.04
N LYS A 176 12.68 5.61 -2.32
CA LYS A 176 13.53 6.11 -3.40
C LYS A 176 13.66 7.64 -3.29
N PRO A 177 14.80 8.23 -3.68
CA PRO A 177 15.02 9.67 -3.53
C PRO A 177 14.03 10.57 -4.28
N ALA A 178 13.41 10.04 -5.35
CA ALA A 178 12.46 10.77 -6.18
C ALA A 178 11.03 10.81 -5.58
N ILE A 179 10.78 10.18 -4.44
CA ILE A 179 9.46 10.12 -3.81
C ILE A 179 9.21 11.39 -3.00
N THR A 180 8.06 11.99 -3.25
CA THR A 180 7.56 13.12 -2.47
C THR A 180 6.82 12.58 -1.25
N VAL A 181 7.29 12.91 -0.05
CA VAL A 181 6.56 12.65 1.19
C VAL A 181 5.50 13.72 1.36
N LEU A 182 4.24 13.31 1.38
CA LEU A 182 3.06 14.18 1.55
C LEU A 182 2.67 14.31 3.03
N ALA A 183 2.94 13.27 3.83
CA ALA A 183 2.73 13.31 5.27
C ALA A 183 3.67 12.36 6.02
N GLU A 184 4.07 12.73 7.23
CA GLU A 184 4.97 11.96 8.09
C GLU A 184 4.55 11.97 9.56
N VAL A 185 5.06 11.02 10.32
CA VAL A 185 4.87 11.00 11.77
C VAL A 185 5.94 11.88 12.43
N PRO A 186 5.57 12.95 13.16
CA PRO A 186 6.54 13.85 13.77
C PRO A 186 7.48 13.15 14.75
N GLY A 187 8.78 13.38 14.57
CA GLY A 187 9.82 12.78 15.43
C GLY A 187 10.09 11.30 15.17
N ALA A 188 9.47 10.69 14.15
CA ALA A 188 9.77 9.34 13.69
C ALA A 188 10.33 9.36 12.25
N ASP A 189 11.15 8.36 11.90
CA ASP A 189 11.63 8.17 10.53
C ASP A 189 10.61 7.43 9.66
N GLU A 190 9.37 7.94 9.66
CA GLU A 190 8.20 7.26 9.11
C GLU A 190 7.36 8.22 8.25
N ALA A 191 7.08 7.80 7.01
CA ALA A 191 6.12 8.45 6.13
C ALA A 191 4.78 7.72 6.20
N LYS A 192 3.68 8.48 6.22
CA LYS A 192 2.32 7.93 6.15
C LYS A 192 1.75 8.00 4.74
N TYR A 193 2.08 9.07 4.02
CA TYR A 193 1.46 9.42 2.74
C TYR A 193 2.55 9.87 1.77
N ILE A 194 2.66 9.22 0.62
CA ILE A 194 3.73 9.47 -0.36
C ILE A 194 3.18 9.52 -1.79
N HIS A 195 3.84 10.29 -2.64
CA HIS A 195 3.49 10.47 -4.04
C HIS A 195 4.72 10.37 -4.94
N GLY A 196 4.52 9.84 -6.15
CA GLY A 196 5.59 9.69 -7.13
C GLY A 196 5.10 9.73 -8.57
N HIS A 197 6.05 9.93 -9.47
CA HIS A 197 5.84 9.91 -10.91
C HIS A 197 6.49 8.67 -11.50
N PHE A 198 5.83 8.04 -12.47
CA PHE A 198 6.43 6.95 -13.24
C PHE A 198 5.94 6.99 -14.69
N GLY A 199 6.90 7.04 -15.63
CA GLY A 199 6.58 7.26 -17.05
C GLY A 199 5.82 8.57 -17.24
N LYS A 200 4.60 8.48 -17.79
CA LYS A 200 3.72 9.63 -18.01
C LYS A 200 2.66 9.82 -16.91
N GLY A 201 2.56 8.88 -15.97
CA GLY A 201 1.53 8.89 -14.93
C GLY A 201 2.11 9.10 -13.54
N THR A 202 1.23 8.93 -12.56
CA THR A 202 1.54 9.17 -11.16
C THR A 202 0.95 8.08 -10.28
N PHE A 203 1.53 7.92 -9.09
CA PHE A 203 0.99 7.04 -8.08
C PHE A 203 1.05 7.70 -6.71
N THR A 204 0.15 7.28 -5.84
CA THR A 204 0.08 7.73 -4.46
C THR A 204 -0.16 6.54 -3.55
N PHE A 205 0.68 6.38 -2.54
CA PHE A 205 0.55 5.35 -1.51
C PHE A 205 0.21 5.99 -0.18
N TYR A 206 -0.79 5.44 0.51
CA TYR A 206 -1.26 5.95 1.79
C TYR A 206 -1.42 4.80 2.78
N GLY A 207 -0.60 4.80 3.84
CA GLY A 207 -0.58 3.77 4.86
C GLY A 207 -1.85 3.77 5.71
N GLY A 208 -2.21 2.58 6.20
CA GLY A 208 -3.44 2.33 6.96
C GLY A 208 -4.61 1.85 6.11
N HIS A 209 -5.72 1.53 6.76
CA HIS A 209 -6.93 0.97 6.14
C HIS A 209 -8.16 1.86 6.31
N ASP A 210 -8.65 2.03 7.54
CA ASP A 210 -9.85 2.81 7.85
C ASP A 210 -9.49 4.00 8.76
N PRO A 211 -9.61 5.25 8.28
CA PRO A 211 -9.29 6.42 9.08
C PRO A 211 -10.08 6.62 10.37
N GLU A 212 -11.28 6.03 10.48
CA GLU A 212 -12.18 6.25 11.60
C GLU A 212 -12.38 4.97 12.44
N ASP A 213 -11.67 3.90 12.09
CA ASP A 213 -11.52 2.68 12.89
C ASP A 213 -10.03 2.33 12.99
N TYR A 214 -9.43 2.68 14.13
CA TYR A 214 -7.99 2.67 14.31
C TYR A 214 -7.31 1.33 14.00
N GLN A 215 -7.93 0.19 14.35
CA GLN A 215 -7.35 -1.14 14.06
C GLN A 215 -8.09 -1.87 12.94
N HIS A 216 -9.42 -1.72 12.87
CA HIS A 216 -10.30 -2.43 11.95
C HIS A 216 -9.96 -3.91 11.79
N ALA A 217 -10.13 -4.67 12.87
CA ALA A 217 -9.81 -6.09 12.93
C ALA A 217 -10.76 -6.93 12.06
N VAL A 218 -10.31 -8.13 11.66
CA VAL A 218 -11.14 -9.06 10.91
C VAL A 218 -12.38 -9.43 11.72
N GLY A 219 -13.56 -9.08 11.20
CA GLY A 219 -14.86 -9.32 11.82
C GLY A 219 -15.48 -8.09 12.46
N ASP A 220 -14.77 -6.96 12.53
CA ASP A 220 -15.34 -5.69 12.98
C ASP A 220 -16.46 -5.23 12.03
N PRO A 221 -17.50 -4.56 12.56
CA PRO A 221 -18.58 -4.05 11.72
C PRO A 221 -18.04 -2.97 10.76
N PRO A 222 -18.68 -2.78 9.59
CA PRO A 222 -18.35 -1.67 8.72
C PRO A 222 -18.52 -0.33 9.44
N THR A 223 -17.57 0.58 9.24
CA THR A 223 -17.63 1.94 9.75
C THR A 223 -18.84 2.69 9.21
N ASP A 224 -19.64 3.26 10.11
CA ASP A 224 -20.80 4.08 9.74
C ASP A 224 -20.34 5.49 9.34
N LEU A 225 -20.08 5.67 8.04
CA LEU A 225 -19.65 6.94 7.46
C LEU A 225 -20.59 8.12 7.76
N SER A 226 -21.85 7.88 8.10
CA SER A 226 -22.79 8.96 8.46
C SER A 226 -22.39 9.71 9.73
N LEU A 227 -21.60 9.06 10.60
CA LEU A 227 -21.05 9.62 11.83
C LEU A 227 -19.76 10.44 11.60
N HIS A 228 -19.12 10.30 10.45
CA HIS A 228 -17.78 10.83 10.17
C HIS A 228 -17.74 11.79 8.98
N LYS A 229 -18.76 12.65 8.85
CA LYS A 229 -18.92 13.57 7.70
C LYS A 229 -17.76 14.52 7.45
N ASN A 230 -16.99 14.84 8.50
CA ASN A 230 -15.83 15.73 8.45
C ASN A 230 -14.52 14.98 8.77
N SER A 231 -14.45 13.69 8.49
CA SER A 231 -13.23 12.91 8.72
C SER A 231 -12.06 13.47 7.91
N PRO A 232 -10.94 13.85 8.54
CA PRO A 232 -9.75 14.29 7.83
C PRO A 232 -9.08 13.14 7.05
N GLY A 233 -8.99 11.94 7.62
CA GLY A 233 -8.36 10.84 6.88
C GLY A 233 -9.18 10.38 5.67
N TYR A 234 -10.52 10.33 5.75
CA TYR A 234 -11.35 10.08 4.57
C TYR A 234 -11.27 11.23 3.55
N ARG A 235 -11.08 12.47 3.99
CA ARG A 235 -10.88 13.61 3.08
C ARG A 235 -9.63 13.40 2.22
N LEU A 236 -8.53 12.91 2.78
CA LEU A 236 -7.32 12.57 2.02
C LEU A 236 -7.55 11.43 1.03
N ILE A 237 -8.30 10.38 1.41
CA ILE A 237 -8.70 9.32 0.48
C ILE A 237 -9.48 9.91 -0.70
N LEU A 238 -10.48 10.76 -0.41
CA LEU A 238 -11.31 11.40 -1.42
C LEU A 238 -10.53 12.35 -2.33
N ASN A 239 -9.49 13.02 -1.85
CA ASN A 239 -8.60 13.81 -2.68
C ASN A 239 -8.01 12.96 -3.83
N ASN A 240 -7.62 11.71 -3.54
CA ASN A 240 -7.07 10.81 -4.55
C ASN A 240 -8.13 10.28 -5.54
N VAL A 241 -9.39 10.20 -5.14
CA VAL A 241 -10.48 9.70 -6.01
C VAL A 241 -11.06 10.81 -6.88
N LEU A 242 -11.27 11.99 -6.30
CA LEU A 242 -12.02 13.07 -6.94
C LEU A 242 -11.15 13.95 -7.85
N PHE A 243 -9.89 14.21 -7.51
CA PHE A 243 -9.05 15.09 -8.32
C PHE A 243 -8.68 14.52 -9.70
N PRO A 244 -8.30 13.24 -9.84
CA PRO A 244 -8.04 12.66 -11.16
C PRO A 244 -9.30 12.56 -12.04
N ALA A 245 -10.48 12.56 -11.43
CA ALA A 245 -11.77 12.50 -12.13
C ALA A 245 -12.30 13.87 -12.58
N ALA A 246 -11.65 14.97 -12.19
CA ALA A 246 -12.09 16.32 -12.53
C ALA A 246 -11.85 16.62 -14.03
N GLU A 247 -12.93 16.85 -14.78
CA GLU A 247 -12.84 17.24 -16.19
C GLU A 247 -12.11 18.58 -16.35
N LYS A 248 -11.18 18.63 -17.31
CA LYS A 248 -10.55 19.89 -17.70
C LYS A 248 -11.60 20.77 -18.38
N LYS A 249 -11.89 21.93 -17.80
CA LYS A 249 -12.67 22.97 -18.49
C LYS A 249 -12.01 23.29 -19.83
N GLU A 250 -12.78 23.21 -20.91
CA GLU A 250 -12.34 23.68 -22.22
C GLU A 250 -11.91 25.15 -22.10
N LYS A 251 -10.68 25.44 -22.49
CA LYS A 251 -10.22 26.83 -22.59
C LYS A 251 -10.98 27.45 -23.75
N LYS A 252 -11.74 28.52 -23.49
CA LYS A 252 -12.31 29.34 -24.56
C LYS A 252 -11.17 29.87 -25.41
N THR A 253 -11.12 29.43 -26.67
CA THR A 253 -10.34 30.04 -27.75
C THR A 253 -10.99 31.34 -28.19
#